data_AF-A0A7W5F6V0-F1
#
_entry.id   AF-A0A7W5F6V0-F1
#
_cell.length_a   1.000
_cell.length_b   1.000
_cell.length_c   1.000
_cell.angle_alpha   90.00
_cell.angle_beta   90.00
_cell.angle_gamma   90.00
#
_symmetry.space_group_name_H-M   'P 1'
#
loop_
_entity.id
_entity.type
_entity.pdbx_description
1 polymer ?
#
loop_
_entity_poly.entity_id
_entity_poly.type
_entity_poly.pdbx_seq_one_letter_code
_entity_poly.pdbx_strand_id
1 'polypeptide(L)'
;MSAIKRVTNTSEAEALAALLNGDTRTKPTVVVTVASGHTDPYADVERIAAEIGDLADLYLVTTGGHTWAFSNKMTPGTQVYGGAGRVYPVGLAWNIDLKQAPLRFAWNKSEGKKLTGQLIDDALDMAAAAGLFDSARTASTRERRAGTVLSIMSERALVDLGSGDLASIPPQLAQAGVPIERVLAPGMPVAGVLEKKSRWLDIRESRPTADEALKTYAAGDVVPAEVRSVLAGSADLRLHPDVTVELFRSDVTGDPDDDLQALLTPGEVVLARVVATGPKWRLSLRGVGEHDTAREALALYAGGPPWLDPDAPPPAPVEHVETEPAAPTVVPEPLLEVEPAEASPASPPKPAVPSPAMMPRRKGEPVRAVRPPEPEPEPAPTTEPAPAKKAAVLSMSLQVTAIKAEKAHLEAELTELRDQVSGLRNERVQFAKDLARAARQVETRDAELARMRSQLRRAKQRTAPPEVAPPVFADRERGFRHLVEAAWARRIPVGEQPTRPLPGFAIGEKFLDSVDALEGIATDKIADVVMEVLTGLAEQSTGRELHQLRTSVGGNSAPQSRPDGAVCYRVSMQIHTPSARRLHFWKCPDGTIELSRVVVHDDMEP
;
A
#
# COMPACT_ATOMS: atom_id res chain seq x y z
N MET A 1 -31.23 -10.65 5.74
CA MET A 1 -30.87 -9.78 4.60
C MET A 1 -30.75 -8.37 5.11
N SER A 2 -29.62 -7.70 4.87
CA SER A 2 -29.52 -6.27 5.19
C SER A 2 -30.51 -5.51 4.31
N ALA A 3 -31.28 -4.60 4.90
CA ALA A 3 -32.14 -3.73 4.10
C ALA A 3 -31.26 -2.69 3.38
N ILE A 4 -31.39 -2.59 2.05
CA ILE A 4 -30.71 -1.57 1.25
C ILE A 4 -31.37 -0.23 1.56
N LYS A 5 -30.66 0.66 2.27
CA LYS A 5 -31.15 2.00 2.61
C LYS A 5 -30.79 2.97 1.48
N ARG A 6 -31.80 3.48 0.77
CA ARG A 6 -31.57 4.45 -0.32
C ARG A 6 -31.45 5.85 0.25
N VAL A 7 -30.47 6.60 -0.25
CA VAL A 7 -30.25 8.01 0.03
C VAL A 7 -30.55 8.81 -1.24
N THR A 8 -31.62 9.59 -1.18
CA THR A 8 -32.28 10.23 -2.32
C THR A 8 -32.43 11.74 -2.18
N ASN A 9 -32.18 12.28 -0.99
CA ASN A 9 -32.28 13.70 -0.72
C ASN A 9 -31.18 14.18 0.24
N THR A 10 -31.09 15.50 0.41
CA THR A 10 -30.05 16.16 1.21
C THR A 10 -30.11 15.79 2.69
N SER A 11 -31.32 15.69 3.27
CA SER A 11 -31.47 15.37 4.70
C SER A 11 -30.97 13.96 5.01
N GLU A 12 -31.30 12.98 4.15
CA GLU A 12 -30.80 11.61 4.26
C GLU A 12 -29.27 11.54 4.08
N ALA A 13 -28.73 12.34 3.16
CA ALA A 13 -27.29 12.42 2.92
C ALA A 13 -26.52 13.00 4.13
N GLU A 14 -27.04 14.06 4.74
CA GLU A 14 -26.48 14.63 5.96
C GLU A 14 -26.61 13.69 7.16
N ALA A 15 -27.73 12.98 7.28
CA ALA A 15 -27.93 11.97 8.31
C ALA A 15 -26.95 10.80 8.16
N LEU A 16 -26.68 10.35 6.93
CA LEU A 16 -25.65 9.34 6.67
C LEU A 16 -24.27 9.85 7.07
N ALA A 17 -23.89 11.08 6.70
CA ALA A 17 -22.60 11.64 7.08
C ALA A 17 -22.47 11.77 8.62
N ALA A 18 -23.52 12.20 9.31
CA ALA A 18 -23.55 12.28 10.77
C ALA A 18 -23.40 10.90 11.43
N LEU A 19 -24.08 9.88 10.88
CA LEU A 19 -23.95 8.49 11.34
C LEU A 19 -22.51 7.97 11.18
N LEU A 20 -21.89 8.22 10.02
CA LEU A 20 -20.53 7.77 9.75
C LEU A 20 -19.52 8.44 10.68
N ASN A 21 -19.58 9.77 10.81
CA ASN A 21 -18.70 10.55 11.68
C ASN A 21 -18.95 10.35 13.19
N GLY A 22 -20.04 9.67 13.56
CA GLY A 22 -20.35 9.29 14.93
C GLY A 22 -19.70 7.96 15.34
N ASP A 23 -19.60 7.75 16.65
CA ASP A 23 -19.01 6.54 17.28
C ASP A 23 -20.07 5.50 17.70
N THR A 24 -21.35 5.76 17.42
CA THR A 24 -22.48 4.92 17.86
C THR A 24 -22.73 3.68 17.01
N ARG A 25 -22.04 3.56 15.87
CA ARG A 25 -22.20 2.42 14.95
C ARG A 25 -21.67 1.14 15.59
N THR A 26 -22.54 0.14 15.66
CA THR A 26 -22.18 -1.22 16.13
C THR A 26 -21.83 -2.17 14.99
N LYS A 27 -21.94 -1.71 13.74
CA LYS A 27 -21.63 -2.48 12.54
C LYS A 27 -20.89 -1.64 11.51
N PRO A 28 -20.04 -2.24 10.67
CA PRO A 28 -19.52 -1.58 9.49
C PRO A 28 -20.66 -1.07 8.60
N THR A 29 -20.39 0.00 7.86
CA THR A 29 -21.36 0.62 6.95
C THR A 29 -20.80 0.62 5.54
N VAL A 30 -21.45 -0.11 4.64
CA VAL A 30 -21.15 -0.10 3.21
C VAL A 30 -21.93 1.04 2.57
N VAL A 31 -21.24 1.91 1.84
CA VAL A 31 -21.86 2.98 1.06
C VAL A 31 -21.47 2.82 -0.40
N VAL A 32 -22.47 2.62 -1.25
CA VAL A 32 -22.32 2.56 -2.70
C VAL A 32 -22.97 3.78 -3.31
N THR A 33 -22.30 4.40 -4.28
CA THR A 33 -22.85 5.55 -5.00
C THR A 33 -23.23 5.19 -6.42
N VAL A 34 -24.22 5.88 -6.98
CA VAL A 34 -24.52 5.80 -8.41
C VAL A 34 -23.60 6.78 -9.16
N ALA A 35 -23.18 6.43 -10.37
CA ALA A 35 -22.35 7.30 -11.20
C ALA A 35 -23.19 8.40 -11.85
N SER A 36 -22.55 9.52 -12.22
CA SER A 36 -23.24 10.58 -12.96
C SER A 36 -23.73 10.07 -14.32
N GLY A 37 -24.98 10.40 -14.67
CA GLY A 37 -25.61 9.92 -15.91
C GLY A 37 -26.11 8.47 -15.86
N HIS A 38 -26.04 7.80 -14.71
CA HIS A 38 -26.56 6.45 -14.52
C HIS A 38 -27.72 6.43 -13.53
N THR A 39 -28.64 5.48 -13.72
CA THR A 39 -29.76 5.19 -12.79
C THR A 39 -29.38 4.15 -11.74
N ASP A 40 -28.48 3.23 -12.10
CA ASP A 40 -28.10 2.07 -11.30
C ASP A 40 -26.60 2.12 -10.96
N PRO A 41 -26.19 1.64 -9.77
CA PRO A 41 -24.79 1.56 -9.40
C PRO A 41 -24.03 0.57 -10.28
N TYR A 42 -22.71 0.73 -10.39
CA TYR A 42 -21.87 -0.28 -11.06
C TYR A 42 -21.79 -1.57 -10.25
N ALA A 43 -21.72 -1.47 -8.91
CA ALA A 43 -21.74 -2.61 -8.01
C ALA A 43 -23.11 -3.29 -7.96
N ASP A 44 -23.13 -4.60 -7.74
CA ASP A 44 -24.33 -5.40 -7.53
C ASP A 44 -24.72 -5.33 -6.04
N VAL A 45 -25.56 -4.35 -5.70
CA VAL A 45 -25.95 -4.05 -4.31
C VAL A 45 -26.83 -5.15 -3.71
N GLU A 46 -27.60 -5.86 -4.53
CA GLU A 46 -28.38 -7.02 -4.12
C GLU A 46 -27.47 -8.16 -3.69
N ARG A 47 -26.43 -8.47 -4.47
CA ARG A 47 -25.41 -9.44 -4.08
C ARG A 47 -24.68 -9.02 -2.81
N ILE A 48 -24.28 -7.75 -2.68
CA ILE A 48 -23.67 -7.23 -1.46
C ILE A 48 -24.59 -7.46 -0.26
N ALA A 49 -25.86 -7.06 -0.35
CA ALA A 49 -26.85 -7.20 0.74
C ALA A 49 -27.12 -8.67 1.13
N ALA A 50 -27.12 -9.57 0.14
CA ALA A 50 -27.30 -11.00 0.34
C ALA A 50 -26.10 -11.61 1.08
N GLU A 51 -24.89 -11.26 0.66
CA GLU A 51 -23.66 -11.85 1.21
C GLU A 51 -23.29 -11.25 2.57
N ILE A 52 -23.29 -9.93 2.76
CA ILE A 52 -22.93 -9.34 4.07
C ILE A 52 -23.99 -9.62 5.15
N GLY A 53 -25.22 -9.93 4.74
CA GLY A 53 -26.32 -10.23 5.64
C GLY A 53 -26.53 -9.16 6.70
N ASP A 54 -26.60 -9.55 7.95
CA ASP A 54 -26.78 -8.69 9.11
C ASP A 54 -25.46 -8.24 9.75
N LEU A 55 -24.31 -8.48 9.12
CA LEU A 55 -23.01 -8.06 9.64
C LEU A 55 -22.69 -6.58 9.36
N ALA A 56 -23.27 -5.99 8.31
CA ALA A 56 -23.03 -4.60 7.95
C ALA A 56 -24.32 -3.93 7.44
N ASP A 57 -24.42 -2.62 7.63
CA ASP A 57 -25.48 -1.79 7.06
C ASP A 57 -25.10 -1.38 5.63
N LEU A 58 -26.03 -1.44 4.68
CA LEU A 58 -25.80 -1.04 3.28
C LEU A 58 -26.63 0.17 2.88
N TYR A 59 -25.95 1.22 2.41
CA TYR A 59 -26.54 2.43 1.86
C TYR A 59 -26.24 2.57 0.37
N LEU A 60 -27.27 2.89 -0.41
CA LEU A 60 -27.16 3.26 -1.82
C LEU A 60 -27.46 4.74 -1.99
N VAL A 61 -26.45 5.53 -2.33
CA VAL A 61 -26.58 6.97 -2.58
C VAL A 61 -26.80 7.21 -4.06
N THR A 62 -27.97 7.74 -4.39
CA THR A 62 -28.30 8.15 -5.77
C THR A 62 -27.50 9.40 -6.14
N THR A 63 -27.21 9.57 -7.44
CA THR A 63 -26.53 10.76 -7.94
C THR A 63 -27.44 11.98 -7.83
N GLY A 64 -26.97 13.07 -7.22
CA GLY A 64 -27.67 14.37 -7.22
C GLY A 64 -26.96 15.42 -6.36
N GLY A 65 -27.63 16.57 -6.15
CA GLY A 65 -27.10 17.66 -5.31
C GLY A 65 -26.79 17.23 -3.87
N HIS A 66 -27.50 16.22 -3.36
CA HIS A 66 -27.29 15.63 -2.04
C HIS A 66 -25.99 14.84 -1.90
N THR A 67 -25.39 14.36 -2.99
CA THR A 67 -24.05 13.72 -2.95
C THR A 67 -22.98 14.73 -2.53
N TRP A 68 -23.14 16.01 -2.92
CA TRP A 68 -22.27 17.09 -2.45
C TRP A 68 -22.52 17.46 -0.99
N ALA A 69 -23.78 17.43 -0.55
CA ALA A 69 -24.11 17.64 0.86
C ALA A 69 -23.48 16.57 1.77
N PHE A 70 -23.54 15.29 1.37
CA PHE A 70 -22.80 14.22 2.03
C PHE A 70 -21.30 14.53 2.07
N SER A 71 -20.70 14.80 0.90
CA SER A 71 -19.24 15.01 0.77
C SER A 71 -18.71 16.17 1.62
N ASN A 72 -19.48 17.27 1.72
CA ASN A 72 -19.13 18.45 2.49
C ASN A 72 -19.18 18.22 4.01
N LYS A 73 -19.91 17.19 4.47
CA LYS A 73 -20.03 16.84 5.89
C LYS A 73 -19.05 15.74 6.31
N MET A 74 -18.35 15.12 5.38
CA MET A 74 -17.34 14.10 5.65
C MET A 74 -15.95 14.71 5.86
N THR A 75 -15.13 14.05 6.67
CA THR A 75 -13.70 14.39 6.81
C THR A 75 -13.02 14.35 5.42
N PRO A 76 -12.16 15.34 5.07
CA PRO A 76 -11.44 15.34 3.80
C PRO A 76 -10.73 14.01 3.50
N GLY A 77 -10.93 13.45 2.31
CA GLY A 77 -10.34 12.17 1.88
C GLY A 77 -11.17 10.93 2.23
N THR A 78 -12.22 11.08 3.03
CA THR A 78 -13.09 9.97 3.45
C THR A 78 -14.39 9.84 2.66
N GLN A 79 -14.64 10.75 1.71
CA GLN A 79 -15.85 10.74 0.90
C GLN A 79 -15.96 9.50 0.00
N VAL A 80 -17.18 9.22 -0.46
CA VAL A 80 -17.49 8.26 -1.52
C VAL A 80 -18.44 8.92 -2.52
N TYR A 81 -18.18 8.77 -3.82
CA TYR A 81 -18.88 9.49 -4.88
C TYR A 81 -18.67 8.82 -6.26
N GLY A 82 -19.46 9.24 -7.24
CA GLY A 82 -19.16 9.01 -8.66
C GLY A 82 -19.22 7.56 -9.14
N GLY A 83 -20.02 6.70 -8.49
CA GLY A 83 -20.09 5.27 -8.83
C GLY A 83 -19.14 4.41 -7.99
N ALA A 84 -18.34 5.01 -7.11
CA ALA A 84 -17.47 4.31 -6.18
C ALA A 84 -18.25 3.71 -5.01
N GLY A 85 -17.61 2.78 -4.32
CA GLY A 85 -18.04 2.27 -3.02
C GLY A 85 -16.97 2.43 -1.95
N ARG A 86 -17.40 2.49 -0.70
CA ARG A 86 -16.51 2.48 0.47
C ARG A 86 -17.19 1.77 1.62
N VAL A 87 -16.43 1.00 2.39
CA VAL A 87 -16.88 0.43 3.66
C VAL A 87 -16.22 1.20 4.80
N TYR A 88 -17.02 1.62 5.78
CA TYR A 88 -16.54 2.32 6.97
C TYR A 88 -16.58 1.38 8.17
N PRO A 89 -15.43 1.12 8.83
CA PRO A 89 -15.40 0.28 10.02
C PRO A 89 -16.11 0.97 11.19
N VAL A 90 -16.37 0.21 12.26
CA VAL A 90 -16.85 0.77 13.53
C VAL A 90 -15.78 1.69 14.15
N GLY A 91 -16.21 2.62 15.00
CA GLY A 91 -15.32 3.65 15.56
C GLY A 91 -14.87 4.69 14.52
N LEU A 92 -13.80 5.44 14.85
CA LEU A 92 -13.38 6.65 14.12
C LEU A 92 -11.91 6.67 13.68
N ALA A 93 -11.16 5.58 13.86
CA ALA A 93 -9.73 5.53 13.48
C ALA A 93 -9.50 5.78 11.98
N TRP A 94 -10.45 5.37 11.13
CA TRP A 94 -10.44 5.58 9.68
C TRP A 94 -10.50 7.06 9.24
N ASN A 95 -10.87 7.99 10.13
CA ASN A 95 -10.81 9.43 9.84
C ASN A 95 -9.38 9.95 9.74
N ILE A 96 -8.43 9.26 10.38
CA ILE A 96 -7.00 9.62 10.40
C ILE A 96 -6.23 8.70 9.45
N ASP A 97 -6.51 7.40 9.50
CA ASP A 97 -5.87 6.40 8.64
C ASP A 97 -6.81 5.95 7.52
N LEU A 98 -6.68 6.61 6.36
CA LEU A 98 -7.50 6.33 5.17
C LEU A 98 -7.36 4.90 4.66
N LYS A 99 -6.30 4.17 5.05
CA LYS A 99 -6.11 2.76 4.65
C LYS A 99 -7.16 1.84 5.28
N GLN A 100 -7.78 2.24 6.39
CA GLN A 100 -8.80 1.45 7.07
C GLN A 100 -10.18 1.52 6.41
N ALA A 101 -10.39 2.45 5.47
CA ALA A 101 -11.63 2.56 4.72
C ALA A 101 -11.31 2.95 3.26
N PRO A 102 -10.68 2.06 2.47
CA PRO A 102 -10.22 2.39 1.13
C PRO A 102 -11.39 2.74 0.19
N LEU A 103 -11.19 3.75 -0.66
CA LEU A 103 -12.17 4.08 -1.71
C LEU A 103 -12.00 3.11 -2.88
N ARG A 104 -13.06 2.36 -3.21
CA ARG A 104 -13.07 1.38 -4.29
C ARG A 104 -13.79 1.97 -5.51
N PHE A 105 -13.09 2.10 -6.63
CA PHE A 105 -13.65 2.67 -7.86
C PHE A 105 -14.11 1.59 -8.83
N ALA A 106 -15.18 1.89 -9.56
CA ALA A 106 -15.52 1.27 -10.83
C ALA A 106 -15.97 2.36 -11.79
N TRP A 107 -15.60 2.23 -13.06
CA TRP A 107 -15.94 3.18 -14.12
C TRP A 107 -16.92 2.57 -15.13
N ASN A 108 -17.21 1.28 -15.02
CA ASN A 108 -18.14 0.55 -15.89
C ASN A 108 -18.72 -0.69 -15.18
N LYS A 109 -19.74 -1.31 -15.80
CA LYS A 109 -20.40 -2.51 -15.26
C LYS A 109 -19.48 -3.74 -15.18
N SER A 110 -18.49 -3.90 -16.07
CA SER A 110 -17.54 -5.02 -15.98
C SER A 110 -16.67 -4.94 -14.72
N GLU A 111 -16.15 -3.75 -14.41
CA GLU A 111 -15.42 -3.49 -13.17
C GLU A 111 -16.31 -3.52 -11.93
N GLY A 112 -17.62 -3.31 -12.11
CA GLY A 112 -18.64 -3.45 -11.07
C GLY A 112 -18.59 -4.80 -10.35
N LYS A 113 -18.23 -5.88 -11.05
CA LYS A 113 -18.04 -7.22 -10.43
C LYS A 113 -16.87 -7.22 -9.43
N LYS A 114 -15.73 -6.64 -9.82
CA LYS A 114 -14.55 -6.51 -8.96
C LYS A 114 -14.85 -5.61 -7.76
N LEU A 115 -15.49 -4.46 -7.99
CA LEU A 115 -15.93 -3.56 -6.93
C LEU A 115 -16.86 -4.27 -5.94
N THR A 116 -17.80 -5.07 -6.45
CA THR A 116 -18.73 -5.84 -5.61
C THR A 116 -17.99 -6.79 -4.68
N GLY A 117 -17.04 -7.59 -5.21
CA GLY A 117 -16.22 -8.49 -4.40
C GLY A 117 -15.43 -7.73 -3.32
N GLN A 118 -14.72 -6.66 -3.71
CA GLN A 118 -13.93 -5.85 -2.80
C GLN A 118 -14.76 -5.27 -1.65
N LEU A 119 -15.97 -4.77 -1.92
CA LEU A 119 -16.83 -4.21 -0.88
C LEU A 119 -17.39 -5.28 0.07
N ILE A 120 -17.62 -6.50 -0.44
CA ILE A 120 -18.04 -7.62 0.39
C ILE A 120 -16.88 -8.02 1.31
N ASP A 121 -15.68 -8.20 0.78
CA ASP A 121 -14.49 -8.57 1.56
C ASP A 121 -14.15 -7.51 2.61
N ASP A 122 -14.12 -6.22 2.21
CA ASP A 122 -13.92 -5.10 3.12
C ASP A 122 -14.97 -5.12 4.26
N ALA A 123 -16.24 -5.39 3.97
CA ALA A 123 -17.30 -5.46 4.97
C ALA A 123 -17.17 -6.64 5.93
N LEU A 124 -16.79 -7.82 5.41
CA LEU A 124 -16.58 -9.01 6.23
C LEU A 124 -15.33 -8.87 7.10
N ASP A 125 -14.23 -8.35 6.57
CA ASP A 125 -13.01 -8.07 7.34
C ASP A 125 -13.29 -7.10 8.49
N MET A 126 -13.99 -6.00 8.21
CA MET A 126 -14.34 -5.02 9.23
C MET A 126 -15.34 -5.58 10.25
N ALA A 127 -16.24 -6.48 9.84
CA ALA A 127 -17.17 -7.15 10.76
C ALA A 127 -16.44 -8.16 11.65
N ALA A 128 -15.43 -8.86 11.12
CA ALA A 128 -14.55 -9.74 11.88
C ALA A 128 -13.72 -8.96 12.90
N ALA A 129 -13.11 -7.84 12.48
CA ALA A 129 -12.38 -6.95 13.39
C ALA A 129 -13.28 -6.39 14.51
N ALA A 130 -14.57 -6.20 14.23
CA ALA A 130 -15.56 -5.77 15.21
C ALA A 130 -16.16 -6.92 16.06
N GLY A 131 -15.73 -8.17 15.86
CA GLY A 131 -16.21 -9.33 16.62
C GLY A 131 -17.66 -9.74 16.33
N LEU A 132 -18.24 -9.32 15.19
CA LEU A 132 -19.67 -9.52 14.91
C LEU A 132 -20.04 -10.96 14.58
N PHE A 133 -19.07 -11.74 14.06
CA PHE A 133 -19.23 -13.17 13.84
C PHE A 133 -19.37 -13.96 15.14
N ASP A 134 -19.04 -13.39 16.30
CA ASP A 134 -19.08 -14.07 17.61
C ASP A 134 -20.24 -13.59 18.50
N SER A 135 -21.11 -12.72 17.96
CA SER A 135 -22.21 -12.11 18.72
C SER A 135 -23.30 -13.13 19.13
N ALA A 136 -23.69 -13.09 20.42
CA ALA A 136 -24.69 -13.98 21.03
C ALA A 136 -26.07 -14.03 20.34
N ARG A 137 -26.36 -13.08 19.42
CA ARG A 137 -27.61 -13.01 18.64
C ARG A 137 -27.79 -14.13 17.61
N THR A 138 -26.75 -14.88 17.27
CA THR A 138 -26.81 -16.00 16.29
C THR A 138 -26.75 -17.39 16.94
N ALA A 139 -26.76 -17.49 18.27
CA ALA A 139 -26.60 -18.78 18.96
C ALA A 139 -27.71 -19.81 18.64
N SER A 140 -28.94 -19.37 18.36
CA SER A 140 -30.06 -20.27 18.04
C SER A 140 -30.07 -20.80 16.60
N THR A 141 -29.24 -20.23 15.72
CA THR A 141 -29.12 -20.62 14.30
C THR A 141 -27.80 -21.31 13.99
N ARG A 142 -27.00 -21.62 15.01
CA ARG A 142 -25.71 -22.29 14.89
C ARG A 142 -25.82 -23.79 15.11
N GLU A 143 -25.26 -24.57 14.21
CA GLU A 143 -25.24 -26.03 14.30
C GLU A 143 -23.84 -26.55 13.91
N ARG A 144 -23.28 -27.49 14.67
CA ARG A 144 -22.03 -28.13 14.25
C ARG A 144 -22.31 -29.03 13.05
N ARG A 145 -21.60 -28.79 11.97
CA ARG A 145 -21.66 -29.60 10.74
C ARG A 145 -20.25 -29.89 10.26
N ALA A 146 -20.12 -31.04 9.60
CA ALA A 146 -18.92 -31.43 8.89
C ALA A 146 -19.26 -31.62 7.41
N GLY A 147 -18.25 -31.46 6.56
CA GLY A 147 -18.38 -31.62 5.13
C GLY A 147 -17.03 -31.70 4.44
N THR A 148 -17.05 -31.69 3.12
CA THR A 148 -15.87 -31.75 2.28
C THR A 148 -15.82 -30.53 1.38
N VAL A 149 -14.67 -29.87 1.29
CA VAL A 149 -14.45 -28.75 0.37
C VAL A 149 -14.61 -29.27 -1.07
N LEU A 150 -15.60 -28.79 -1.80
CA LEU A 150 -15.83 -29.15 -3.20
C LEU A 150 -14.92 -28.37 -4.14
N SER A 151 -14.88 -27.05 -3.94
CA SER A 151 -14.19 -26.12 -4.82
C SER A 151 -13.91 -24.80 -4.09
N ILE A 152 -13.02 -24.00 -4.67
CA ILE A 152 -12.80 -22.61 -4.28
C ILE A 152 -13.34 -21.73 -5.40
N MET A 153 -14.24 -20.81 -5.05
CA MET A 153 -14.90 -19.92 -6.00
C MET A 153 -15.10 -18.55 -5.36
N SER A 154 -14.76 -17.48 -6.08
CA SER A 154 -14.95 -16.10 -5.60
C SER A 154 -14.32 -15.86 -4.21
N GLU A 155 -13.05 -16.25 -4.03
CA GLU A 155 -12.31 -16.10 -2.76
C GLU A 155 -12.91 -16.86 -1.56
N ARG A 156 -13.77 -17.86 -1.80
CA ARG A 156 -14.39 -18.68 -0.74
C ARG A 156 -14.34 -20.16 -1.06
N ALA A 157 -14.30 -20.99 -0.03
CA ALA A 157 -14.45 -22.42 -0.18
C ALA A 157 -15.94 -22.80 -0.16
N LEU A 158 -16.37 -23.58 -1.15
CA LEU A 158 -17.68 -24.23 -1.16
C LEU A 158 -17.53 -25.62 -0.53
N VAL A 159 -18.43 -25.95 0.39
CA VAL A 159 -18.39 -27.20 1.16
C VAL A 159 -19.67 -27.98 0.95
N ASP A 160 -19.54 -29.26 0.60
CA ASP A 160 -20.64 -30.22 0.65
C ASP A 160 -20.77 -30.77 2.06
N LEU A 161 -21.89 -30.47 2.72
CA LEU A 161 -22.23 -31.02 4.04
C LEU A 161 -23.01 -32.34 3.95
N GLY A 162 -23.16 -32.89 2.74
CA GLY A 162 -23.85 -34.14 2.43
C GLY A 162 -25.26 -33.93 1.89
N SER A 163 -25.73 -34.87 1.04
CA SER A 163 -27.08 -34.89 0.45
C SER A 163 -27.46 -33.62 -0.34
N GLY A 164 -26.48 -32.95 -0.94
CA GLY A 164 -26.68 -31.72 -1.71
C GLY A 164 -26.81 -30.45 -0.86
N ASP A 165 -26.58 -30.54 0.46
CA ASP A 165 -26.59 -29.40 1.38
C ASP A 165 -25.25 -28.66 1.33
N LEU A 166 -25.24 -27.45 0.77
CA LEU A 166 -24.02 -26.66 0.57
C LEU A 166 -23.83 -25.61 1.65
N ALA A 167 -22.57 -25.31 1.96
CA ALA A 167 -22.15 -24.19 2.78
C ALA A 167 -20.94 -23.49 2.17
N SER A 168 -20.67 -22.26 2.60
CA SER A 168 -19.50 -21.49 2.17
C SER A 168 -18.63 -21.12 3.36
N ILE A 169 -17.32 -21.19 3.20
CA ILE A 169 -16.33 -20.71 4.17
C ILE A 169 -15.62 -19.49 3.57
N PRO A 170 -15.91 -18.27 4.07
CA PRO A 170 -15.11 -17.10 3.74
C PRO A 170 -13.77 -17.10 4.50
N PRO A 171 -12.72 -16.40 3.99
CA PRO A 171 -11.41 -16.34 4.62
C PRO A 171 -11.45 -15.94 6.11
N GLN A 172 -12.32 -14.99 6.46
CA GLN A 172 -12.48 -14.47 7.82
C GLN A 172 -12.98 -15.54 8.82
N LEU A 173 -13.66 -16.56 8.32
CA LEU A 173 -14.16 -17.70 9.09
C LEU A 173 -13.26 -18.95 8.98
N ALA A 174 -12.08 -18.79 8.40
CA ALA A 174 -11.01 -19.79 8.37
C ALA A 174 -9.69 -19.24 8.93
N GLN A 175 -9.07 -18.29 8.22
CA GLN A 175 -7.93 -17.51 8.67
C GLN A 175 -8.01 -16.11 8.04
N ALA A 176 -8.34 -15.11 8.85
CA ALA A 176 -8.37 -13.73 8.39
C ALA A 176 -6.99 -13.28 7.89
N GLY A 177 -6.98 -12.49 6.81
CA GLY A 177 -5.77 -11.97 6.18
C GLY A 177 -4.95 -13.01 5.40
N VAL A 178 -5.50 -14.20 5.13
CA VAL A 178 -4.88 -15.21 4.26
C VAL A 178 -5.91 -15.63 3.20
N PRO A 179 -5.57 -15.61 1.89
CA PRO A 179 -6.46 -16.08 0.83
C PRO A 179 -6.90 -17.52 1.05
N ILE A 180 -8.17 -17.84 0.75
CA ILE A 180 -8.77 -19.13 1.13
C ILE A 180 -8.05 -20.33 0.50
N GLU A 181 -7.48 -20.16 -0.68
CA GLU A 181 -6.70 -21.17 -1.42
C GLU A 181 -5.35 -21.49 -0.78
N ARG A 182 -4.87 -20.64 0.14
CA ARG A 182 -3.70 -20.91 0.99
C ARG A 182 -4.10 -21.52 2.33
N VAL A 183 -5.39 -21.69 2.58
CA VAL A 183 -5.93 -22.21 3.85
C VAL A 183 -6.57 -23.58 3.63
N LEU A 184 -7.33 -23.74 2.54
CA LEU A 184 -8.11 -24.92 2.20
C LEU A 184 -7.85 -25.35 0.75
N ALA A 185 -8.10 -26.61 0.45
CA ALA A 185 -8.02 -27.19 -0.89
C ALA A 185 -9.24 -28.11 -1.14
N PRO A 186 -9.67 -28.27 -2.41
CA PRO A 186 -10.68 -29.24 -2.78
C PRO A 186 -10.37 -30.65 -2.26
N GLY A 187 -11.39 -31.35 -1.76
CA GLY A 187 -11.30 -32.67 -1.15
C GLY A 187 -11.01 -32.67 0.36
N MET A 188 -10.66 -31.54 0.96
CA MET A 188 -10.38 -31.48 2.40
C MET A 188 -11.65 -31.69 3.25
N PRO A 189 -11.60 -32.55 4.29
CA PRO A 189 -12.65 -32.59 5.29
C PRO A 189 -12.56 -31.36 6.20
N VAL A 190 -13.70 -30.73 6.46
CA VAL A 190 -13.81 -29.56 7.34
C VAL A 190 -14.95 -29.77 8.32
N ALA A 191 -14.80 -29.27 9.54
CA ALA A 191 -15.83 -29.30 10.57
C ALA A 191 -15.88 -27.95 11.26
N GLY A 192 -17.09 -27.47 11.51
CA GLY A 192 -17.27 -26.12 12.01
C GLY A 192 -18.69 -25.85 12.49
N VAL A 193 -18.95 -24.59 12.77
CA VAL A 193 -20.26 -24.10 13.21
C VAL A 193 -20.94 -23.43 12.01
N LEU A 194 -22.01 -24.05 11.53
CA LEU A 194 -22.82 -23.55 10.43
C LEU A 194 -23.85 -22.54 10.95
N GLU A 195 -23.91 -21.35 10.35
CA GLU A 195 -25.02 -20.42 10.52
C GLU A 195 -26.11 -20.69 9.47
N LYS A 196 -27.33 -20.99 9.93
CA LYS A 196 -28.40 -21.51 9.06
C LYS A 196 -28.90 -20.52 8.00
N LYS A 197 -28.84 -19.21 8.24
CA LYS A 197 -29.36 -18.18 7.31
C LYS A 197 -28.37 -17.80 6.23
N SER A 198 -27.13 -17.50 6.60
CA SER A 198 -26.06 -17.13 5.67
C SER A 198 -25.43 -18.34 4.99
N ARG A 199 -25.64 -19.54 5.56
CA ARG A 199 -24.99 -20.78 5.11
C ARG A 199 -23.47 -20.71 5.21
N TRP A 200 -22.96 -19.86 6.10
CA TRP A 200 -21.54 -19.81 6.39
C TRP A 200 -21.15 -20.87 7.40
N LEU A 201 -20.07 -21.58 7.09
CA LEU A 201 -19.45 -22.53 8.00
C LEU A 201 -18.21 -21.89 8.61
N ASP A 202 -18.25 -21.68 9.93
CA ASP A 202 -17.12 -21.17 10.71
C ASP A 202 -16.25 -22.32 11.20
N ILE A 203 -15.02 -22.38 10.68
CA ILE A 203 -14.07 -23.44 10.99
C ILE A 203 -12.94 -22.98 11.91
N ARG A 204 -12.95 -21.73 12.38
CA ARG A 204 -11.87 -21.13 13.21
C ARG A 204 -11.55 -21.97 14.45
N GLU A 205 -12.56 -22.56 15.08
CA GLU A 205 -12.39 -23.42 16.26
C GLU A 205 -11.63 -24.73 15.99
N SER A 206 -11.64 -25.20 14.73
CA SER A 206 -10.93 -26.42 14.33
C SER A 206 -9.47 -26.17 13.96
N ARG A 207 -9.05 -24.90 13.93
CA ARG A 207 -7.69 -24.49 13.59
C ARG A 207 -6.73 -24.83 14.74
N PRO A 208 -5.60 -25.51 14.47
CA PRO A 208 -4.51 -25.62 15.44
C PRO A 208 -4.07 -24.25 15.93
N THR A 209 -3.65 -24.16 17.19
CA THR A 209 -3.05 -22.91 17.68
C THR A 209 -1.71 -22.67 17.00
N ALA A 210 -1.28 -21.40 16.92
CA ALA A 210 0.02 -21.08 16.31
C ALA A 210 1.18 -21.82 17.01
N ASP A 211 1.13 -21.94 18.34
CA ASP A 211 2.12 -22.69 19.12
C ASP A 211 2.14 -24.18 18.77
N GLU A 212 0.99 -24.79 18.47
CA GLU A 212 0.93 -26.18 18.03
C GLU A 212 1.46 -26.36 16.61
N ALA A 213 1.07 -25.49 15.68
CA ALA A 213 1.51 -25.55 14.28
C ALA A 213 3.04 -25.39 14.18
N LEU A 214 3.60 -24.44 14.94
CA LEU A 214 5.02 -24.11 14.88
C LEU A 214 5.94 -25.12 15.60
N LYS A 215 5.42 -26.03 16.43
CA LYS A 215 6.21 -27.13 17.04
C LYS A 215 6.89 -28.04 16.01
N THR A 216 6.41 -28.01 14.77
CA THR A 216 7.00 -28.77 13.67
C THR A 216 8.37 -28.26 13.24
N TYR A 217 8.72 -27.00 13.54
CA TYR A 217 10.01 -26.39 13.21
C TYR A 217 11.01 -26.50 14.35
N ALA A 218 12.27 -26.74 13.99
CA ALA A 218 13.41 -26.80 14.90
C ALA A 218 14.46 -25.73 14.57
N ALA A 219 15.31 -25.40 15.55
CA ALA A 219 16.47 -24.55 15.29
C ALA A 219 17.39 -25.19 14.24
N GLY A 220 17.81 -24.40 13.27
CA GLY A 220 18.57 -24.81 12.09
C GLY A 220 17.73 -24.95 10.82
N ASP A 221 16.41 -25.18 10.95
CA ASP A 221 15.50 -25.32 9.80
C ASP A 221 15.50 -24.05 8.95
N VAL A 222 15.45 -24.20 7.63
CA VAL A 222 15.20 -23.10 6.70
C VAL A 222 13.74 -23.15 6.29
N VAL A 223 13.00 -22.09 6.58
CA VAL A 223 11.53 -22.03 6.45
C VAL A 223 11.11 -20.76 5.71
N PRO A 224 10.02 -20.81 4.92
CA PRO A 224 9.42 -19.63 4.32
C PRO A 224 8.74 -18.76 5.38
N ALA A 225 8.90 -17.44 5.26
CA ALA A 225 8.24 -16.43 6.06
C ALA A 225 7.84 -15.23 5.20
N GLU A 226 6.68 -14.64 5.48
CA GLU A 226 6.16 -13.48 4.74
C GLU A 226 6.66 -12.18 5.37
N VAL A 227 7.20 -11.26 4.58
CA VAL A 227 7.57 -9.93 5.05
C VAL A 227 6.31 -9.12 5.33
N ARG A 228 6.04 -8.80 6.60
CA ARG A 228 4.88 -7.99 7.00
C ARG A 228 5.16 -6.51 6.88
N SER A 229 6.31 -6.07 7.39
CA SER A 229 6.69 -4.67 7.46
C SER A 229 8.22 -4.54 7.34
N VAL A 230 8.69 -3.41 6.82
CA VAL A 230 10.13 -3.13 6.68
C VAL A 230 10.39 -1.67 7.04
N LEU A 231 11.34 -1.45 7.94
CA LEU A 231 11.94 -0.16 8.28
C LEU A 231 13.42 -0.18 7.86
N ALA A 232 14.10 0.97 7.96
CA ALA A 232 15.49 1.06 7.48
C ALA A 232 16.48 0.14 8.23
N GLY A 233 16.18 -0.24 9.48
CA GLY A 233 17.05 -1.06 10.33
C GLY A 233 16.41 -2.32 10.92
N SER A 234 15.12 -2.52 10.72
CA SER A 234 14.39 -3.70 11.19
C SER A 234 13.31 -4.12 10.22
N ALA A 235 12.88 -5.38 10.30
CA ALA A 235 11.78 -5.91 9.50
C ALA A 235 10.99 -6.92 10.32
N ASP A 236 9.69 -7.01 10.05
CA ASP A 236 8.80 -7.97 10.67
C ASP A 236 8.50 -9.10 9.69
N LEU A 237 8.76 -10.35 10.07
CA LEU A 237 8.42 -11.53 9.29
C LEU A 237 7.30 -12.32 9.96
N ARG A 238 6.30 -12.77 9.20
CA ARG A 238 5.27 -13.70 9.65
C ARG A 238 5.71 -15.12 9.35
N LEU A 239 6.00 -15.86 10.42
CA LEU A 239 6.27 -17.30 10.35
C LEU A 239 4.97 -18.12 10.36
N HIS A 240 3.94 -17.55 10.96
CA HIS A 240 2.55 -17.99 10.95
C HIS A 240 1.68 -16.74 10.84
N PRO A 241 0.44 -16.79 10.33
CA PRO A 241 -0.44 -15.63 10.23
C PRO A 241 -0.57 -14.83 11.53
N ASP A 242 -0.58 -15.54 12.67
CA ASP A 242 -0.73 -14.99 14.02
C ASP A 242 0.61 -14.78 14.76
N VAL A 243 1.76 -15.11 14.16
CA VAL A 243 3.09 -15.00 14.79
C VAL A 243 4.03 -14.17 13.92
N THR A 244 4.35 -12.97 14.41
CA THR A 244 5.33 -12.07 13.82
C THR A 244 6.65 -12.15 14.59
N VAL A 245 7.76 -12.27 13.87
CA VAL A 245 9.12 -12.28 14.38
C VAL A 245 9.83 -11.02 13.88
N GLU A 246 10.33 -10.22 14.80
CA GLU A 246 11.13 -9.04 14.48
C GLU A 246 12.57 -9.47 14.15
N LEU A 247 13.11 -8.90 13.08
CA LEU A 247 14.50 -9.04 12.66
C LEU A 247 15.17 -7.69 12.69
N PHE A 248 16.43 -7.67 13.11
CA PHE A 248 17.30 -6.52 12.98
C PHE A 248 18.17 -6.64 11.73
N ARG A 249 18.78 -5.52 11.32
CA ARG A 249 19.72 -5.49 10.19
C ARG A 249 20.76 -6.61 10.25
N SER A 250 21.32 -6.86 11.43
CA SER A 250 22.30 -7.92 11.68
C SER A 250 21.79 -9.33 11.43
N ASP A 251 20.47 -9.56 11.46
CA ASP A 251 19.86 -10.85 11.15
C ASP A 251 19.65 -11.03 9.64
N VAL A 252 19.75 -9.95 8.84
CA VAL A 252 19.47 -9.93 7.39
C VAL A 252 20.74 -9.80 6.55
N THR A 253 21.64 -8.89 6.92
CA THR A 253 22.84 -8.52 6.18
C THR A 253 24.01 -8.31 7.14
N GLY A 254 25.23 -8.54 6.63
CA GLY A 254 26.47 -8.28 7.37
C GLY A 254 26.96 -6.84 7.29
N ASP A 255 26.37 -6.02 6.40
CA ASP A 255 26.75 -4.62 6.23
C ASP A 255 25.91 -3.74 7.18
N PRO A 256 26.53 -3.03 8.16
CA PRO A 256 25.80 -2.20 9.10
C PRO A 256 25.15 -0.97 8.46
N ASP A 257 25.57 -0.58 7.26
CA ASP A 257 25.10 0.63 6.56
C ASP A 257 23.94 0.33 5.58
N ASP A 258 23.51 -0.94 5.47
CA ASP A 258 22.42 -1.35 4.58
C ASP A 258 21.03 -0.86 5.03
N ASP A 259 20.29 -0.27 4.10
CA ASP A 259 18.87 0.00 4.28
C ASP A 259 18.04 -1.26 3.93
N LEU A 260 17.32 -1.81 4.91
CA LEU A 260 16.51 -3.01 4.69
C LEU A 260 15.33 -2.77 3.73
N GLN A 261 14.84 -1.53 3.57
CA GLN A 261 13.79 -1.20 2.60
C GLN A 261 14.26 -1.40 1.15
N ALA A 262 15.58 -1.40 0.92
CA ALA A 262 16.16 -1.73 -0.37
C ALA A 262 16.31 -3.24 -0.58
N LEU A 263 16.21 -4.06 0.47
CA LEU A 263 16.47 -5.51 0.45
C LEU A 263 15.23 -6.40 0.61
N LEU A 264 14.17 -5.86 1.22
CA LEU A 264 12.94 -6.58 1.54
C LEU A 264 11.73 -5.78 1.09
N THR A 265 10.68 -6.47 0.64
CA THR A 265 9.42 -5.85 0.23
C THR A 265 8.26 -6.42 1.05
N PRO A 266 7.37 -5.60 1.64
CA PRO A 266 6.16 -6.12 2.27
C PRO A 266 5.34 -7.02 1.33
N GLY A 267 4.88 -8.16 1.83
CA GLY A 267 4.22 -9.23 1.08
C GLY A 267 5.16 -10.22 0.38
N GLU A 268 6.47 -9.95 0.34
CA GLU A 268 7.47 -10.90 -0.20
C GLU A 268 7.58 -12.12 0.71
N VAL A 269 7.63 -13.32 0.13
CA VAL A 269 7.98 -14.54 0.86
C VAL A 269 9.50 -14.73 0.78
N VAL A 270 10.15 -14.83 1.93
CA VAL A 270 11.60 -15.03 2.06
C VAL A 270 11.90 -16.33 2.80
N LEU A 271 13.03 -16.93 2.49
CA LEU A 271 13.55 -18.07 3.26
C LEU A 271 14.39 -17.55 4.43
N ALA A 272 14.10 -18.04 5.63
CA ALA A 272 14.79 -17.67 6.84
C ALA A 272 15.19 -18.93 7.63
N ARG A 273 16.39 -18.90 8.23
CA ARG A 273 16.84 -19.93 9.15
C ARG A 273 16.25 -19.68 10.54
N VAL A 274 15.67 -20.71 11.15
CA VAL A 274 15.23 -20.69 12.54
C VAL A 274 16.47 -20.73 13.43
N VAL A 275 16.70 -19.66 14.19
CA VAL A 275 17.81 -19.55 15.14
C VAL A 275 17.39 -20.02 16.53
N ALA A 276 16.16 -19.67 16.93
CA ALA A 276 15.56 -20.11 18.19
C ALA A 276 14.07 -20.37 18.01
N THR A 277 13.56 -21.37 18.72
CA THR A 277 12.14 -21.75 18.74
C THR A 277 11.41 -21.10 19.92
N GLY A 278 10.08 -21.22 19.94
CA GLY A 278 9.19 -20.56 20.92
C GLY A 278 9.58 -20.74 22.40
N PRO A 279 9.11 -19.83 23.28
CA PRO A 279 8.14 -18.76 23.00
C PRO A 279 8.76 -17.50 22.37
N LYS A 280 10.09 -17.41 22.29
CA LYS A 280 10.80 -16.29 21.64
C LYS A 280 11.48 -16.78 20.37
N TRP A 281 10.69 -16.84 19.30
CA TRP A 281 11.20 -17.18 17.97
C TRP A 281 12.27 -16.17 17.53
N ARG A 282 13.36 -16.68 16.96
CA ARG A 282 14.37 -15.86 16.28
C ARG A 282 14.64 -16.45 14.91
N LEU A 283 14.67 -15.58 13.91
CA LEU A 283 14.96 -15.93 12.52
C LEU A 283 16.19 -15.17 12.05
N SER A 284 16.92 -15.75 11.10
CA SER A 284 17.99 -15.06 10.39
C SER A 284 17.93 -15.38 8.90
N LEU A 285 18.08 -14.35 8.07
CA LEU A 285 18.25 -14.50 6.63
C LEU A 285 19.73 -14.72 6.28
N ARG A 286 20.66 -14.49 7.22
CA ARG A 286 22.10 -14.71 7.00
C ARG A 286 22.40 -16.19 6.84
N GLY A 287 23.29 -16.49 5.90
CA GLY A 287 23.73 -17.87 5.64
C GLY A 287 22.63 -18.79 5.12
N VAL A 288 21.55 -18.23 4.54
CA VAL A 288 20.55 -18.98 3.77
C VAL A 288 20.91 -18.86 2.29
N GLY A 289 21.48 -19.92 1.73
CA GLY A 289 21.92 -20.00 0.34
C GLY A 289 20.98 -20.81 -0.54
N GLU A 290 21.24 -20.81 -1.84
CA GLU A 290 20.46 -21.55 -2.85
C GLU A 290 20.56 -23.08 -2.72
N HIS A 291 21.51 -23.57 -1.92
CA HIS A 291 21.71 -25.00 -1.65
C HIS A 291 21.06 -25.45 -0.34
N ASP A 292 20.52 -24.55 0.47
CA ASP A 292 19.77 -24.92 1.66
C ASP A 292 18.44 -25.57 1.24
N THR A 293 18.13 -26.72 1.83
CA THR A 293 16.85 -27.39 1.60
C THR A 293 15.78 -26.70 2.45
N ALA A 294 14.99 -25.85 1.81
CA ALA A 294 13.85 -25.21 2.45
C ALA A 294 12.80 -26.26 2.85
N ARG A 295 12.29 -26.15 4.08
CA ARG A 295 11.09 -26.87 4.48
C ARG A 295 9.88 -26.23 3.85
N GLU A 296 8.88 -27.06 3.55
CA GLU A 296 7.57 -26.58 3.14
C GLU A 296 6.93 -25.72 4.24
N ALA A 297 6.18 -24.69 3.87
CA ALA A 297 5.44 -23.89 4.84
C ALA A 297 4.40 -24.76 5.55
N LEU A 298 4.13 -24.44 6.82
CA LEU A 298 3.06 -25.09 7.57
C LEU A 298 1.70 -25.00 6.84
N ALA A 299 0.88 -26.02 7.00
CA ALA A 299 -0.53 -25.92 6.67
C ALA A 299 -1.30 -25.36 7.87
N LEU A 300 -2.25 -24.45 7.64
CA LEU A 300 -3.07 -23.86 8.72
C LEU A 300 -4.14 -24.83 9.24
N TYR A 301 -4.50 -25.82 8.42
CA TYR A 301 -5.40 -26.90 8.77
C TYR A 301 -4.74 -28.23 8.41
N ALA A 302 -5.09 -29.29 9.15
CA ALA A 302 -4.57 -30.61 8.87
C ALA A 302 -4.93 -31.06 7.45
N GLY A 303 -3.92 -31.46 6.66
CA GLY A 303 -4.10 -31.85 5.25
C GLY A 303 -4.36 -30.67 4.30
N GLY A 304 -4.20 -29.43 4.76
CA GLY A 304 -4.30 -28.24 3.94
C GLY A 304 -3.04 -27.91 3.15
N PRO A 305 -3.15 -26.97 2.19
CA PRO A 305 -1.99 -26.49 1.46
C PRO A 305 -1.03 -25.71 2.37
N PRO A 306 0.25 -25.57 1.98
CA PRO A 306 1.17 -24.65 2.64
C PRO A 306 0.65 -23.21 2.53
N TRP A 307 0.64 -22.49 3.65
CA TRP A 307 0.09 -21.13 3.68
C TRP A 307 0.97 -20.08 2.99
N LEU A 308 2.25 -20.43 2.78
CA LEU A 308 3.20 -19.67 1.99
C LEU A 308 3.79 -20.56 0.92
N ASP A 309 3.89 -20.00 -0.28
CA ASP A 309 4.63 -20.59 -1.38
C ASP A 309 5.78 -19.64 -1.73
N PRO A 310 7.05 -20.03 -1.51
CA PRO A 310 8.20 -19.19 -1.81
C PRO A 310 8.42 -18.97 -3.31
N ASP A 311 7.83 -19.82 -4.16
CA ASP A 311 7.91 -19.75 -5.62
C ASP A 311 6.67 -19.11 -6.25
N ALA A 312 5.64 -18.81 -5.45
CA ALA A 312 4.44 -18.13 -5.94
C ALA A 312 4.77 -16.70 -6.38
N PRO A 313 4.38 -16.29 -7.60
CA PRO A 313 4.42 -14.89 -7.97
C PRO A 313 3.54 -14.06 -7.01
N PRO A 314 3.83 -12.75 -6.83
CA PRO A 314 2.93 -11.85 -6.11
C PRO A 314 1.51 -12.02 -6.65
N PRO A 315 0.47 -11.98 -5.79
CA PRO A 315 -0.88 -12.39 -6.19
C PRO A 315 -1.36 -11.56 -7.39
N ALA A 316 -1.42 -12.22 -8.56
CA ALA A 316 -2.13 -11.71 -9.72
C ALA A 316 -3.63 -11.90 -9.48
N PRO A 317 -4.49 -10.94 -9.84
CA PRO A 317 -5.93 -11.17 -9.86
C PRO A 317 -6.22 -12.34 -10.80
N VAL A 318 -6.93 -13.36 -10.29
CA VAL A 318 -7.46 -14.47 -11.09
C VAL A 318 -8.22 -13.92 -12.31
N GLU A 319 -7.59 -13.96 -13.48
CA GLU A 319 -8.28 -13.84 -14.76
C GLU A 319 -9.13 -15.12 -14.91
N HIS A 320 -10.45 -14.96 -14.88
CA HIS A 320 -11.33 -16.01 -15.37
C HIS A 320 -10.97 -16.28 -16.82
N VAL A 321 -10.51 -17.50 -17.10
CA VAL A 321 -10.40 -18.02 -18.46
C VAL A 321 -11.78 -17.93 -19.07
N GLU A 322 -11.98 -16.95 -19.94
CA GLU A 322 -13.11 -16.90 -20.85
C GLU A 322 -12.90 -18.07 -21.81
N THR A 323 -13.56 -19.19 -21.54
CA THR A 323 -13.69 -20.27 -22.53
C THR A 323 -14.43 -19.68 -23.73
N GLU A 324 -13.68 -19.24 -24.74
CA GLU A 324 -14.22 -18.92 -26.05
C GLU A 324 -14.92 -20.17 -26.61
N PRO A 325 -16.18 -20.08 -27.05
CA PRO A 325 -16.77 -21.16 -27.83
C PRO A 325 -16.04 -21.25 -29.16
N ALA A 326 -15.47 -22.42 -29.45
CA ALA A 326 -14.82 -22.72 -30.71
C ALA A 326 -15.78 -22.45 -31.89
N ALA A 327 -15.42 -21.47 -32.73
CA ALA A 327 -16.02 -21.30 -34.05
C ALA A 327 -15.28 -22.20 -35.06
N PRO A 328 -16.00 -22.80 -36.03
CA PRO A 328 -15.50 -23.93 -36.80
C PRO A 328 -14.42 -23.54 -37.82
N THR A 329 -13.50 -24.47 -38.00
CA THR A 329 -12.39 -24.49 -38.95
C THR A 329 -12.89 -24.32 -40.39
N VAL A 330 -12.38 -23.31 -41.10
CA VAL A 330 -12.50 -23.22 -42.57
C VAL A 330 -11.12 -23.44 -43.17
N VAL A 331 -11.03 -24.44 -44.02
CA VAL A 331 -9.85 -24.92 -44.75
C VAL A 331 -9.46 -23.90 -45.84
N PRO A 332 -8.17 -23.62 -46.10
CA PRO A 332 -7.72 -22.60 -47.04
C PRO A 332 -7.44 -23.13 -48.46
N GLU A 333 -7.57 -22.26 -49.48
CA GLU A 333 -6.68 -22.05 -50.65
C GLU A 333 -7.43 -21.47 -51.89
N PRO A 334 -6.77 -20.84 -52.89
CA PRO A 334 -5.47 -20.17 -52.90
C PRO A 334 -5.47 -18.77 -53.58
N LEU A 335 -4.28 -18.16 -53.55
CA LEU A 335 -3.82 -16.85 -54.00
C LEU A 335 -3.98 -16.53 -55.51
N LEU A 336 -4.12 -15.24 -55.82
CA LEU A 336 -3.58 -14.63 -57.04
C LEU A 336 -2.86 -13.30 -56.71
N GLU A 337 -1.63 -13.21 -57.23
CA GLU A 337 -0.62 -12.15 -57.11
C GLU A 337 -1.00 -10.82 -57.78
N VAL A 338 -0.44 -9.69 -57.30
CA VAL A 338 0.41 -8.78 -58.10
C VAL A 338 1.37 -7.99 -57.17
N GLU A 339 2.65 -7.94 -57.54
CA GLU A 339 3.78 -7.14 -56.97
C GLU A 339 3.76 -5.63 -57.42
N PRO A 340 4.85 -4.82 -57.33
CA PRO A 340 5.42 -4.13 -56.16
C PRO A 340 5.67 -2.60 -56.37
N ALA A 341 6.27 -1.96 -55.35
CA ALA A 341 6.96 -0.64 -55.32
C ALA A 341 6.04 0.61 -55.32
N GLU A 342 6.32 1.73 -54.62
CA GLU A 342 7.58 2.36 -54.27
C GLU A 342 7.38 3.50 -53.24
N ALA A 343 8.46 3.84 -52.52
CA ALA A 343 8.87 5.14 -51.95
C ALA A 343 7.94 5.99 -51.02
N SER A 344 8.47 6.24 -49.82
CA SER A 344 8.06 7.30 -48.88
C SER A 344 8.33 8.71 -49.43
N PRO A 345 7.59 9.75 -48.99
CA PRO A 345 8.26 10.74 -48.12
C PRO A 345 7.41 11.38 -47.00
N ALA A 346 8.13 11.68 -45.91
CA ALA A 346 8.11 12.87 -45.04
C ALA A 346 6.80 13.37 -44.36
N SER A 347 6.84 13.35 -43.02
CA SER A 347 5.93 14.04 -42.10
C SER A 347 6.10 15.58 -42.08
N PRO A 348 5.02 16.34 -41.83
CA PRO A 348 5.08 17.68 -41.23
C PRO A 348 4.50 17.73 -39.79
N PRO A 349 4.68 18.86 -39.05
CA PRO A 349 5.06 18.85 -37.64
C PRO A 349 3.92 19.01 -36.62
N LYS A 350 4.23 18.68 -35.35
CA LYS A 350 3.41 18.88 -34.15
C LYS A 350 3.21 20.38 -33.81
N PRO A 351 2.01 20.81 -33.41
CA PRO A 351 1.81 22.10 -32.72
C PRO A 351 2.19 22.04 -31.24
N ALA A 352 2.70 23.16 -30.75
CA ALA A 352 3.20 23.39 -29.41
C ALA A 352 2.10 23.49 -28.33
N VAL A 353 2.47 23.07 -27.13
CA VAL A 353 1.69 23.15 -25.88
C VAL A 353 1.86 24.53 -25.24
N PRO A 354 0.80 25.13 -24.67
CA PRO A 354 0.96 26.07 -23.57
C PRO A 354 0.41 25.51 -22.25
N SER A 355 1.27 25.56 -21.23
CA SER A 355 0.99 25.26 -19.82
C SER A 355 0.01 26.25 -19.18
N PRO A 356 -0.83 25.83 -18.20
CA PRO A 356 -1.64 26.76 -17.43
C PRO A 356 -1.05 27.02 -16.03
N ALA A 357 -0.56 28.23 -15.81
CA ALA A 357 -0.48 28.83 -14.48
C ALA A 357 -0.67 30.35 -14.59
N MET A 358 -1.72 30.86 -13.95
CA MET A 358 -1.85 32.16 -13.25
C MET A 358 -3.32 32.64 -13.31
N MET A 359 -3.94 32.66 -12.13
CA MET A 359 -5.25 33.27 -11.88
C MET A 359 -5.21 34.79 -12.03
N PRO A 360 -6.33 35.43 -12.45
CA PRO A 360 -6.68 36.75 -11.97
C PRO A 360 -7.83 36.70 -10.97
N ARG A 361 -7.57 37.28 -9.80
CA ARG A 361 -8.52 37.61 -8.74
C ARG A 361 -9.61 38.55 -9.26
N ARG A 362 -10.88 38.32 -8.92
CA ARG A 362 -11.94 39.35 -8.92
C ARG A 362 -12.64 39.41 -7.56
N LYS A 363 -12.79 40.64 -7.08
CA LYS A 363 -13.25 41.08 -5.75
C LYS A 363 -14.43 42.05 -5.98
N GLY A 364 -15.55 41.82 -5.28
CA GLY A 364 -16.71 42.73 -4.96
C GLY A 364 -17.36 43.50 -6.13
N GLU A 365 -18.65 43.83 -6.22
CA GLU A 365 -19.84 43.98 -5.36
C GLU A 365 -20.98 44.45 -6.34
N PRO A 366 -22.19 44.84 -5.92
CA PRO A 366 -23.29 44.07 -5.35
C PRO A 366 -24.57 44.07 -6.24
N VAL A 367 -25.53 43.23 -5.86
CA VAL A 367 -26.83 43.00 -6.52
C VAL A 367 -27.82 44.11 -6.18
N ARG A 368 -28.47 44.70 -7.21
CA ARG A 368 -29.60 45.65 -7.06
C ARG A 368 -30.93 44.92 -7.24
N ALA A 369 -31.76 44.97 -6.21
CA ALA A 369 -33.13 44.47 -6.17
C ALA A 369 -34.06 45.27 -7.09
N VAL A 370 -34.94 44.56 -7.81
CA VAL A 370 -36.11 45.14 -8.50
C VAL A 370 -37.37 44.63 -7.79
N ARG A 371 -38.21 45.60 -7.43
CA ARG A 371 -39.43 45.50 -6.61
C ARG A 371 -40.66 45.26 -7.53
N PRO A 372 -41.70 44.54 -7.09
CA PRO A 372 -42.91 44.28 -7.90
C PRO A 372 -43.86 45.51 -7.92
N PRO A 373 -44.69 45.69 -8.96
CA PRO A 373 -45.76 46.70 -8.93
C PRO A 373 -47.12 46.11 -8.47
N GLU A 374 -47.84 46.90 -7.67
CA GLU A 374 -49.26 46.77 -7.30
C GLU A 374 -50.16 47.68 -8.20
N PRO A 375 -51.50 47.47 -8.24
CA PRO A 375 -52.40 47.88 -9.33
C PRO A 375 -53.23 49.14 -9.02
N GLU A 376 -53.84 49.75 -10.06
CA GLU A 376 -55.07 50.59 -9.98
C GLU A 376 -55.59 50.97 -11.40
N PRO A 377 -56.84 51.48 -11.59
CA PRO A 377 -58.06 50.69 -11.86
C PRO A 377 -58.76 50.98 -13.21
N GLU A 378 -59.84 50.26 -13.48
CA GLU A 378 -60.68 50.28 -14.70
C GLU A 378 -61.28 51.65 -15.08
N PRO A 379 -61.61 51.81 -16.38
CA PRO A 379 -63.03 52.04 -16.70
C PRO A 379 -63.54 51.23 -17.91
N ALA A 380 -64.85 50.99 -17.94
CA ALA A 380 -65.61 50.47 -19.08
C ALA A 380 -66.65 51.53 -19.53
N PRO A 381 -67.45 51.33 -20.60
CA PRO A 381 -67.29 50.55 -21.84
C PRO A 381 -67.62 51.39 -23.10
N THR A 382 -67.42 50.88 -24.34
CA THR A 382 -68.43 50.91 -25.45
C THR A 382 -67.92 50.32 -26.79
N THR A 383 -68.77 49.46 -27.37
CA THR A 383 -69.08 49.21 -28.80
C THR A 383 -68.08 48.56 -29.79
N GLU A 384 -68.24 47.23 -29.98
CA GLU A 384 -68.57 46.49 -31.23
C GLU A 384 -67.58 46.36 -32.45
N PRO A 385 -67.72 45.37 -33.38
CA PRO A 385 -66.82 44.19 -33.41
C PRO A 385 -66.10 43.85 -34.76
N ALA A 386 -65.09 42.95 -34.68
CA ALA A 386 -64.48 42.10 -35.73
C ALA A 386 -63.43 42.75 -36.70
N PRO A 387 -62.30 42.06 -37.07
CA PRO A 387 -62.22 40.63 -37.37
C PRO A 387 -61.08 39.90 -36.63
N ALA A 388 -61.33 39.47 -35.39
CA ALA A 388 -60.36 38.73 -34.59
C ALA A 388 -59.94 37.36 -35.20
N LYS A 389 -60.73 36.80 -36.13
CA LYS A 389 -60.47 35.46 -36.68
C LYS A 389 -59.30 35.39 -37.69
N LYS A 390 -59.07 36.42 -38.52
CA LYS A 390 -57.95 36.42 -39.48
C LYS A 390 -56.60 36.72 -38.80
N ALA A 391 -56.59 37.63 -37.83
CA ALA A 391 -55.40 37.94 -37.04
C ALA A 391 -54.97 36.76 -36.16
N ALA A 392 -55.93 36.04 -35.56
CA ALA A 392 -55.64 34.83 -34.77
C ALA A 392 -55.12 33.66 -35.61
N VAL A 393 -55.60 33.48 -36.85
CA VAL A 393 -55.09 32.45 -37.76
C VAL A 393 -53.68 32.79 -38.25
N LEU A 394 -53.38 34.07 -38.49
CA LEU A 394 -52.03 34.51 -38.88
C LEU A 394 -51.03 34.44 -37.72
N SER A 395 -51.46 34.71 -36.48
CA SER A 395 -50.61 34.54 -35.30
C SER A 395 -50.32 33.06 -35.01
N MET A 396 -51.32 32.18 -35.17
CA MET A 396 -51.12 30.74 -35.06
C MET A 396 -50.19 30.20 -36.17
N SER A 397 -50.30 30.68 -37.41
CA SER A 397 -49.41 30.21 -38.48
C SER A 397 -47.95 30.62 -38.25
N LEU A 398 -47.71 31.84 -37.75
CA LEU A 398 -46.38 32.32 -37.35
C LEU A 398 -45.82 31.52 -36.17
N GLN A 399 -46.65 31.17 -35.19
CA GLN A 399 -46.26 30.29 -34.09
C GLN A 399 -45.88 28.88 -34.58
N VAL A 400 -46.65 28.31 -35.51
CA VAL A 400 -46.34 26.99 -36.09
C VAL A 400 -45.02 27.02 -36.86
N THR A 401 -44.71 28.11 -37.59
CA THR A 401 -43.40 28.25 -38.26
C THR A 401 -42.26 28.40 -37.27
N ALA A 402 -42.45 29.15 -36.18
CA ALA A 402 -41.45 29.29 -35.12
C ALA A 402 -41.17 27.95 -34.43
N ILE A 403 -42.21 27.21 -34.06
CA ILE A 403 -42.09 25.87 -33.45
C ILE A 403 -41.42 24.88 -34.41
N LYS A 404 -41.69 24.95 -35.72
CA LYS A 404 -41.02 24.11 -36.72
C LYS A 404 -39.53 24.42 -36.85
N ALA A 405 -39.15 25.70 -36.80
CA ALA A 405 -37.75 26.10 -36.82
C ALA A 405 -37.02 25.67 -35.53
N GLU A 406 -37.67 25.81 -34.38
CA GLU A 406 -37.16 25.35 -33.09
C GLU A 406 -36.99 23.83 -33.05
N LYS A 407 -37.96 23.07 -33.59
CA LYS A 407 -37.84 21.62 -33.75
C LYS A 407 -36.64 21.24 -34.63
N ALA A 408 -36.45 21.90 -35.76
CA ALA A 408 -35.33 21.61 -36.65
C ALA A 408 -33.97 21.94 -35.98
N HIS A 409 -33.91 23.01 -35.19
CA HIS A 409 -32.72 23.36 -34.41
C HIS A 409 -32.41 22.31 -33.34
N LEU A 410 -33.43 21.88 -32.57
CA LEU A 410 -33.29 20.83 -31.57
C LEU A 410 -32.91 19.47 -32.18
N GLU A 411 -33.41 19.14 -33.37
CA GLU A 411 -33.02 17.91 -34.09
C GLU A 411 -31.55 17.94 -34.54
N ALA A 412 -31.05 19.10 -34.98
CA ALA A 412 -29.63 19.29 -35.30
C ALA A 412 -28.76 19.19 -34.04
N GLU A 413 -29.15 19.85 -32.95
CA GLU A 413 -28.45 19.80 -31.66
C GLU A 413 -28.41 18.38 -31.08
N LEU A 414 -29.52 17.62 -31.18
CA LEU A 414 -29.56 16.20 -30.79
C LEU A 414 -28.62 15.32 -31.60
N THR A 415 -28.44 15.63 -32.89
CA THR A 415 -27.54 14.89 -33.76
C THR A 415 -26.09 15.17 -33.38
N GLU A 416 -25.75 16.44 -33.17
CA GLU A 416 -24.42 16.86 -32.70
C GLU A 416 -24.09 16.25 -31.33
N LEU A 417 -25.03 16.28 -30.37
CA LEU A 417 -24.83 15.63 -29.07
C LEU A 417 -24.64 14.12 -29.19
N ARG A 418 -25.35 13.44 -30.10
CA ARG A 418 -25.16 12.00 -30.33
C ARG A 418 -23.77 11.69 -30.85
N ASP A 419 -23.26 12.50 -31.78
CA ASP A 419 -21.93 12.34 -32.33
C ASP A 419 -20.86 12.61 -31.27
N GLN A 420 -21.03 13.64 -30.43
CA GLN A 420 -20.16 13.92 -29.29
C GLN A 420 -20.16 12.76 -28.27
N VAL A 421 -21.33 12.22 -27.91
CA VAL A 421 -21.43 11.07 -27.00
C VAL A 421 -20.78 9.82 -27.60
N SER A 422 -20.89 9.61 -28.91
CA SER A 422 -20.21 8.52 -29.61
C SER A 422 -18.69 8.68 -29.56
N GLY A 423 -18.17 9.89 -29.81
CA GLY A 423 -16.76 10.22 -29.69
C GLY A 423 -16.21 9.96 -28.29
N LEU A 424 -16.88 10.48 -27.26
CA LEU A 424 -16.50 10.27 -25.86
C LEU A 424 -16.55 8.80 -25.43
N ARG A 425 -17.48 8.01 -25.96
CA ARG A 425 -17.52 6.55 -25.72
C ARG A 425 -16.29 5.86 -26.28
N ASN A 426 -15.88 6.21 -27.49
CA ASN A 426 -14.69 5.64 -28.12
C ASN A 426 -13.41 6.02 -27.35
N GLU A 427 -13.29 7.28 -26.93
CA GLU A 427 -12.19 7.73 -26.07
C GLU A 427 -12.16 6.98 -24.73
N ARG A 428 -13.31 6.79 -24.07
CA ARG A 428 -13.38 6.03 -22.81
C ARG A 428 -12.91 4.59 -22.98
N VAL A 429 -13.28 3.94 -24.08
CA VAL A 429 -12.82 2.58 -24.39
C VAL A 429 -11.30 2.55 -24.60
N GLN A 430 -10.75 3.57 -25.27
CA GLN A 430 -9.32 3.68 -25.47
C GLN A 430 -8.58 3.89 -24.14
N PHE A 431 -9.05 4.81 -23.29
CA PHE A 431 -8.48 5.03 -21.97
C PHE A 431 -8.56 3.80 -21.07
N ALA A 432 -9.65 3.02 -21.12
CA ALA A 432 -9.76 1.78 -20.36
C ALA A 432 -8.70 0.74 -20.78
N LYS A 433 -8.43 0.63 -22.09
CA LYS A 433 -7.36 -0.24 -22.62
C LYS A 433 -5.98 0.22 -22.17
N ASP A 434 -5.73 1.53 -22.22
CA ASP A 434 -4.45 2.10 -21.80
C ASP A 434 -4.22 1.94 -20.29
N LEU A 435 -5.27 2.08 -19.48
CA LEU A 435 -5.23 1.85 -18.03
C LEU A 435 -4.96 0.37 -17.70
N ALA A 436 -5.61 -0.57 -18.40
CA ALA A 436 -5.34 -1.99 -18.24
C ALA A 436 -3.89 -2.36 -18.62
N ARG A 437 -3.37 -1.76 -19.71
CA ARG A 437 -1.97 -1.93 -20.11
C ARG A 437 -1.01 -1.35 -19.08
N ALA A 438 -1.30 -0.16 -18.56
CA ALA A 438 -0.49 0.47 -17.53
C ALA A 438 -0.49 -0.35 -16.23
N ALA A 439 -1.64 -0.89 -15.81
CA ALA A 439 -1.74 -1.77 -14.64
C ALA A 439 -0.86 -3.03 -14.79
N ARG A 440 -0.92 -3.69 -15.95
CA ARG A 440 -0.03 -4.84 -16.26
C ARG A 440 1.44 -4.45 -16.23
N GLN A 441 1.79 -3.27 -16.75
CA GLN A 441 3.18 -2.79 -16.70
C GLN A 441 3.66 -2.55 -15.27
N VAL A 442 2.81 -1.99 -14.39
CA VAL A 442 3.14 -1.81 -12.97
C VAL A 442 3.39 -3.15 -12.31
N GLU A 443 2.50 -4.13 -12.49
CA GLU A 443 2.64 -5.48 -11.94
C GLU A 443 3.93 -6.17 -12.40
N THR A 444 4.25 -6.10 -13.69
CA THR A 444 5.51 -6.63 -14.22
C THR A 444 6.72 -5.95 -13.60
N ARG A 445 6.70 -4.61 -13.46
CA ARG A 445 7.82 -3.86 -12.87
C ARG A 445 7.99 -4.17 -11.39
N ASP A 446 6.91 -4.34 -10.64
CA ASP A 446 6.96 -4.71 -9.23
C ASP A 446 7.57 -6.11 -9.05
N ALA A 447 7.19 -7.07 -9.90
CA ALA A 447 7.79 -8.39 -9.93
C ALA A 447 9.29 -8.36 -10.31
N GLU A 448 9.67 -7.53 -11.29
CA GLU A 448 11.08 -7.32 -11.66
C GLU A 448 11.89 -6.70 -10.52
N LEU A 449 11.35 -5.68 -9.84
CA LEU A 449 11.98 -5.04 -8.69
C LEU A 449 12.17 -6.01 -7.54
N ALA A 450 11.16 -6.83 -7.22
CA ALA A 450 11.28 -7.87 -6.20
C ALA A 450 12.39 -8.87 -6.53
N ARG A 451 12.48 -9.31 -7.80
CA ARG A 451 13.56 -10.19 -8.28
C ARG A 451 14.94 -9.54 -8.17
N MET A 452 15.08 -8.28 -8.61
CA MET A 452 16.36 -7.55 -8.52
C MET A 452 16.81 -7.37 -7.07
N ARG A 453 15.89 -7.07 -6.15
CA ARG A 453 16.20 -6.96 -4.71
C ARG A 453 16.64 -8.28 -4.11
N SER A 454 15.94 -9.37 -4.43
CA SER A 454 16.33 -10.73 -4.01
C SER A 454 17.72 -11.10 -4.53
N GLN A 455 18.03 -10.79 -5.80
CA GLN A 455 19.37 -10.99 -6.36
C GLN A 455 20.44 -10.16 -5.64
N LEU A 456 20.17 -8.89 -5.36
CA LEU A 456 21.11 -8.01 -4.65
C LEU A 456 21.35 -8.50 -3.21
N ARG A 457 20.30 -8.95 -2.51
CA ARG A 457 20.39 -9.58 -1.19
C ARG A 457 21.27 -10.84 -1.23
N ARG A 458 21.03 -11.74 -2.18
CA ARG A 458 21.84 -12.96 -2.38
C ARG A 458 23.30 -12.64 -2.72
N ALA A 459 23.53 -11.65 -3.59
CA ALA A 459 24.88 -11.22 -3.94
C ALA A 459 25.65 -10.73 -2.70
N LYS A 460 25.01 -9.88 -1.87
CA LYS A 460 25.58 -9.40 -0.61
C LYS A 460 25.86 -10.52 0.39
N GLN A 461 24.98 -11.51 0.48
CA GLN A 461 25.19 -12.69 1.33
C GLN A 461 26.35 -13.57 0.85
N ARG A 462 26.53 -13.74 -0.46
CA ARG A 462 27.64 -14.53 -1.04
C ARG A 462 29.00 -13.86 -0.87
N THR A 463 29.04 -12.53 -0.86
CA THR A 463 30.28 -11.75 -0.63
C THR A 463 30.60 -11.53 0.85
N ALA A 464 29.70 -11.89 1.76
CA ALA A 464 29.97 -11.81 3.19
C ALA A 464 31.03 -12.88 3.56
N PRO A 465 32.23 -12.50 4.04
CA PRO A 465 33.22 -13.47 4.45
C PRO A 465 32.68 -14.36 5.58
N PRO A 466 33.12 -15.62 5.67
CA PRO A 466 32.75 -16.50 6.78
C PRO A 466 33.11 -15.83 8.10
N GLU A 467 32.24 -15.97 9.10
CA GLU A 467 32.37 -15.35 10.42
C GLU A 467 33.52 -16.01 11.19
N VAL A 468 34.76 -15.60 10.87
CA VAL A 468 35.94 -15.94 11.65
C VAL A 468 35.83 -15.14 12.94
N ALA A 469 35.71 -15.84 14.07
CA ALA A 469 35.72 -15.19 15.38
C ALA A 469 36.97 -14.31 15.48
N PRO A 470 36.81 -13.01 15.79
CA PRO A 470 37.95 -12.09 15.84
C PRO A 470 38.94 -12.55 16.91
N PRO A 471 40.25 -12.33 16.70
CA PRO A 471 41.27 -12.68 17.69
C PRO A 471 41.02 -11.93 19.00
N VAL A 472 41.13 -12.65 20.12
CA VAL A 472 41.01 -12.07 21.46
C VAL A 472 42.38 -11.60 21.94
N PHE A 473 42.48 -10.32 22.32
CA PHE A 473 43.71 -9.72 22.81
C PHE A 473 43.61 -9.48 24.32
N ALA A 474 44.69 -9.81 25.07
CA ALA A 474 44.78 -9.49 26.49
C ALA A 474 45.02 -7.99 26.74
N ASP A 475 45.70 -7.33 25.81
CA ASP A 475 45.85 -5.88 25.78
C ASP A 475 44.73 -5.27 24.92
N ARG A 476 43.86 -4.49 25.57
CA ARG A 476 42.72 -3.83 24.92
C ARG A 476 43.14 -2.78 23.88
N GLU A 477 44.27 -2.11 24.07
CA GLU A 477 44.78 -1.13 23.10
C GLU A 477 45.23 -1.84 21.82
N ARG A 478 45.98 -2.93 21.97
CA ARG A 478 46.34 -3.79 20.84
C ARG A 478 45.11 -4.35 20.12
N GLY A 479 44.09 -4.76 20.88
CA GLY A 479 42.83 -5.22 20.31
C GLY A 479 42.13 -4.15 19.47
N PHE A 480 42.02 -2.93 19.98
CA PHE A 480 41.42 -1.83 19.24
C PHE A 480 42.23 -1.45 17.99
N ARG A 481 43.56 -1.40 18.07
CA ARG A 481 44.42 -1.16 16.91
C ARG A 481 44.23 -2.22 15.82
N HIS A 482 44.07 -3.47 16.21
CA HIS A 482 43.77 -4.54 15.26
C HIS A 482 42.40 -4.34 14.57
N LEU A 483 41.38 -3.85 15.29
CA LEU A 483 40.09 -3.52 14.67
C LEU A 483 40.21 -2.41 13.62
N VAL A 484 41.03 -1.38 13.89
CA VAL A 484 41.29 -0.31 12.93
C VAL A 484 42.05 -0.82 11.70
N GLU A 485 43.03 -1.70 11.90
CA GLU A 485 43.76 -2.37 10.82
C GLU A 485 42.85 -3.27 9.98
N ALA A 486 41.98 -4.05 10.63
CA ALA A 486 40.99 -4.89 9.96
C ALA A 486 39.98 -4.05 9.17
N ALA A 487 39.54 -2.90 9.72
CA ALA A 487 38.69 -1.95 9.02
C ALA A 487 39.38 -1.41 7.76
N TRP A 488 40.67 -1.06 7.84
CA TRP A 488 41.46 -0.61 6.68
C TRP A 488 41.57 -1.71 5.62
N ALA A 489 41.97 -2.92 6.01
CA ALA A 489 42.11 -4.04 5.09
C ALA A 489 40.78 -4.42 4.40
N ARG A 490 39.66 -4.27 5.11
CA ARG A 490 38.31 -4.55 4.61
C ARG A 490 37.77 -3.46 3.69
N ARG A 491 37.98 -2.17 4.02
CA ARG A 491 37.32 -1.04 3.35
C ARG A 491 38.18 -0.36 2.29
N ILE A 492 39.51 -0.51 2.33
CA ILE A 492 40.41 0.04 1.32
C ILE A 492 40.76 -1.07 0.31
N PRO A 493 40.36 -0.94 -0.97
CA PRO A 493 40.68 -1.92 -2.00
C PRO A 493 42.19 -2.16 -2.10
N VAL A 494 42.59 -3.41 -2.34
CA VAL A 494 44.02 -3.82 -2.37
C VAL A 494 44.88 -2.94 -3.30
N GLY A 495 44.33 -2.50 -4.44
CA GLY A 495 45.04 -1.61 -5.37
C GLY A 495 45.24 -0.17 -4.87
N GLU A 496 44.44 0.29 -3.91
CA GLU A 496 44.52 1.63 -3.31
C GLU A 496 45.31 1.66 -2.01
N GLN A 497 45.59 0.51 -1.39
CA GLN A 497 46.35 0.43 -0.15
C GLN A 497 47.73 1.10 -0.20
N PRO A 498 48.51 1.01 -1.30
CA PRO A 498 49.80 1.72 -1.40
C PRO A 498 49.66 3.26 -1.42
N THR A 499 48.54 3.77 -1.96
CA THR A 499 48.29 5.23 -2.07
C THR A 499 47.50 5.77 -0.88
N ARG A 500 46.92 4.90 -0.06
CA ARG A 500 46.21 5.23 1.19
C ARG A 500 46.68 4.30 2.32
N PRO A 501 47.94 4.39 2.75
CA PRO A 501 48.44 3.61 3.87
C PRO A 501 47.73 4.02 5.17
N LEU A 502 47.56 3.08 6.09
CA LEU A 502 47.08 3.37 7.44
C LEU A 502 48.23 4.01 8.26
N PRO A 503 48.15 5.29 8.64
CA PRO A 503 49.20 5.91 9.44
C PRO A 503 49.18 5.41 10.89
N GLY A 504 50.31 5.56 11.58
CA GLY A 504 50.37 5.38 13.02
C GLY A 504 49.53 6.43 13.76
N PHE A 505 48.96 6.06 14.90
CA PHE A 505 48.12 6.93 15.72
C PHE A 505 48.31 6.65 17.21
N ALA A 506 47.98 7.64 18.04
CA ALA A 506 48.00 7.51 19.48
C ALA A 506 46.59 7.30 20.03
N ILE A 507 46.49 6.51 21.10
CA ILE A 507 45.24 6.33 21.86
C ILE A 507 45.38 7.08 23.18
N GLY A 508 44.55 8.10 23.38
CA GLY A 508 44.52 8.87 24.63
C GLY A 508 44.00 8.03 25.79
N GLU A 509 44.41 8.38 27.00
CA GLU A 509 44.15 7.60 28.23
C GLU A 509 42.65 7.31 28.45
N LYS A 510 41.78 8.28 28.12
CA LYS A 510 40.33 8.18 28.32
C LYS A 510 39.58 7.50 27.17
N PHE A 511 40.24 7.20 26.05
CA PHE A 511 39.55 6.79 24.83
C PHE A 511 38.88 5.43 25.00
N LEU A 512 39.63 4.41 25.40
CA LEU A 512 39.09 3.05 25.49
C LEU A 512 38.04 2.94 26.60
N ASP A 513 38.21 3.66 27.72
CA ASP A 513 37.18 3.74 28.76
C ASP A 513 35.89 4.38 28.24
N SER A 514 36.00 5.40 27.37
CA SER A 514 34.82 6.01 26.74
C SER A 514 34.16 5.10 25.71
N VAL A 515 34.92 4.22 25.04
CA VAL A 515 34.37 3.20 24.13
C VAL A 515 33.58 2.17 24.93
N ASP A 516 34.13 1.68 26.04
CA ASP A 516 33.50 0.66 26.89
C ASP A 516 32.24 1.19 27.59
N ALA A 517 32.23 2.47 27.97
CA ALA A 517 31.12 3.11 28.68
C ALA A 517 29.96 3.54 27.76
N LEU A 518 30.15 3.62 26.45
CA LEU A 518 29.19 4.23 25.53
C LEU A 518 28.24 3.20 24.92
N GLU A 519 26.98 3.24 25.32
CA GLU A 519 25.92 2.41 24.76
C GLU A 519 25.39 2.94 23.43
N GLY A 520 24.89 2.05 22.56
CA GLY A 520 24.18 2.41 21.32
C GLY A 520 25.07 2.60 20.07
N ILE A 521 26.34 2.22 20.14
CA ILE A 521 27.22 2.09 18.97
C ILE A 521 28.16 0.88 19.13
N ALA A 522 28.34 0.11 18.07
CA ALA A 522 29.23 -1.04 18.08
C ALA A 522 30.71 -0.60 17.95
N THR A 523 31.62 -1.24 18.69
CA THR A 523 33.06 -0.95 18.67
C THR A 523 33.66 -1.02 17.26
N ASP A 524 33.18 -1.94 16.41
CA ASP A 524 33.62 -2.05 15.02
C ASP A 524 33.29 -0.79 14.20
N LYS A 525 32.13 -0.17 14.46
CA LYS A 525 31.76 1.09 13.81
C LYS A 525 32.66 2.24 14.26
N ILE A 526 33.13 2.19 15.52
CA ILE A 526 34.10 3.16 16.03
C ILE A 526 35.43 3.00 15.30
N ALA A 527 35.92 1.77 15.14
CA ALA A 527 37.14 1.48 14.40
C ALA A 527 37.06 1.90 12.93
N ASP A 528 35.91 1.70 12.27
CA ASP A 528 35.68 2.16 10.90
C ASP A 528 35.80 3.68 10.76
N VAL A 529 35.19 4.44 11.69
CA VAL A 529 35.26 5.92 11.68
C VAL A 529 36.68 6.40 11.98
N VAL A 530 37.36 5.77 12.93
CA VAL A 530 38.78 6.06 13.22
C VAL A 530 39.63 5.84 11.98
N MET A 531 39.46 4.72 11.28
CA MET A 531 40.16 4.44 10.02
C MET A 531 39.90 5.55 8.98
N GLU A 532 38.64 5.95 8.80
CA GLU A 532 38.29 7.03 7.86
C GLU A 532 38.94 8.38 8.23
N VAL A 533 39.07 8.69 9.52
CA VAL A 533 39.78 9.87 10.01
C VAL A 533 41.28 9.77 9.71
N LEU A 534 41.88 8.62 10.00
CA LEU A 534 43.31 8.37 9.79
C LEU A 534 43.71 8.42 8.31
N THR A 535 42.87 7.94 7.40
CA THR A 535 43.14 7.94 5.96
C THR A 535 42.64 9.20 5.23
N GLY A 536 42.06 10.16 5.95
CA GLY A 536 41.50 11.39 5.38
C GLY A 536 40.18 11.23 4.60
N LEU A 537 39.54 10.05 4.66
CA LEU A 537 38.24 9.82 4.04
C LEU A 537 37.11 10.57 4.75
N ALA A 538 37.25 10.81 6.05
CA ALA A 538 36.27 11.57 6.82
C ALA A 538 36.12 13.03 6.30
N GLU A 539 37.19 13.63 5.77
CA GLU A 539 37.17 14.98 5.18
C GLU A 539 36.38 15.02 3.86
N GLN A 540 36.30 13.90 3.15
CA GLN A 540 35.61 13.78 1.85
C GLN A 540 34.14 13.38 2.00
N SER A 541 33.73 12.97 3.21
CA SER A 541 32.39 12.47 3.48
C SER A 541 31.48 13.57 4.03
N THR A 542 30.46 13.93 3.25
CA THR A 542 29.44 14.92 3.66
C THR A 542 28.64 14.46 4.88
N GLY A 543 28.55 13.14 5.14
CA GLY A 543 27.87 12.57 6.29
C GLY A 543 28.68 12.59 7.60
N ARG A 544 29.95 12.99 7.57
CA ARG A 544 30.81 12.93 8.76
C ARG A 544 30.82 14.21 9.59
N GLU A 545 30.30 15.32 9.07
CA GLU A 545 30.25 16.62 9.78
C GLU A 545 31.56 16.94 10.52
N LEU A 546 32.69 16.72 9.86
CA LEU A 546 34.01 16.88 10.47
C LEU A 546 34.33 18.36 10.68
N HIS A 547 34.45 18.78 11.93
CA HIS A 547 34.73 20.17 12.29
C HIS A 547 35.60 20.27 13.54
N GLN A 548 36.30 21.40 13.72
CA GLN A 548 37.05 21.68 14.95
C GLN A 548 36.09 21.79 16.14
N LEU A 549 36.43 21.13 17.25
CA LEU A 549 35.68 21.21 18.49
C LEU A 549 35.90 22.61 19.10
N ARG A 550 34.81 23.30 19.45
CA ARG A 550 34.86 24.66 20.00
C ARG A 550 34.75 24.64 21.52
N THR A 551 35.30 25.65 22.18
CA THR A 551 35.25 25.80 23.65
C THR A 551 33.84 26.10 24.18
N SER A 552 32.90 26.50 23.33
CA SER A 552 31.49 26.64 23.67
C SER A 552 30.58 26.45 22.44
N VAL A 553 29.26 26.41 22.68
CA VAL A 553 28.22 26.29 21.64
C VAL A 553 28.13 27.55 20.74
N GLY A 554 28.71 28.68 21.17
CA GLY A 554 28.71 29.93 20.42
C GLY A 554 29.46 29.85 19.09
N GLY A 555 28.88 30.38 18.01
CA GLY A 555 29.45 30.32 16.65
C GLY A 555 30.83 30.99 16.48
N ASN A 556 31.21 31.89 17.40
CA ASN A 556 32.50 32.60 17.42
C ASN A 556 33.48 32.06 18.48
N SER A 557 33.20 30.90 19.09
CA SER A 557 34.12 30.32 20.08
C SER A 557 35.37 29.75 19.44
N ALA A 558 36.51 30.02 20.09
CA ALA A 558 37.80 29.51 19.66
C ALA A 558 37.81 27.97 19.65
N PRO A 559 38.56 27.35 18.73
CA PRO A 559 38.77 25.91 18.76
C PRO A 559 39.48 25.50 20.06
N GLN A 560 39.16 24.31 20.55
CA GLN A 560 39.86 23.64 21.63
C GLN A 560 41.29 23.30 21.16
N SER A 561 42.29 23.89 21.81
CA SER A 561 43.70 23.64 21.52
C SER A 561 44.51 23.38 22.80
N ARG A 562 45.57 22.58 22.69
CA ARG A 562 46.52 22.30 23.77
C ARG A 562 47.77 23.20 23.66
N PRO A 563 48.54 23.41 24.74
CA PRO A 563 49.77 24.20 24.72
C PRO A 563 50.86 23.68 23.76
N ASP A 564 50.79 22.39 23.41
CA ASP A 564 51.66 21.73 22.42
C ASP A 564 51.28 22.08 20.96
N GLY A 565 50.21 22.85 20.75
CA GLY A 565 49.69 23.24 19.44
C GLY A 565 48.71 22.25 18.82
N ALA A 566 48.34 21.16 19.50
CA ALA A 566 47.34 20.23 19.01
C ALA A 566 45.93 20.86 19.02
N VAL A 567 45.14 20.59 17.99
CA VAL A 567 43.77 21.11 17.84
C VAL A 567 42.77 19.97 17.89
N CYS A 568 41.70 20.12 18.68
CA CYS A 568 40.67 19.09 18.81
C CYS A 568 39.66 19.19 17.67
N TYR A 569 39.33 18.04 17.11
CA TYR A 569 38.33 17.85 16.07
C TYR A 569 37.24 16.92 16.58
N ARG A 570 36.07 17.08 15.99
CA ARG A 570 34.90 16.25 16.22
C ARG A 570 34.35 15.74 14.91
N VAL A 571 33.99 14.47 14.88
CA VAL A 571 33.38 13.82 13.72
C VAL A 571 32.14 13.02 14.13
N SER A 572 31.09 13.10 13.31
CA SER A 572 29.83 12.38 13.52
C SER A 572 29.95 10.91 13.13
N MET A 573 29.55 10.04 14.05
CA MET A 573 29.54 8.58 13.85
C MET A 573 28.16 8.08 13.39
N GLN A 574 27.12 8.81 13.78
CA GLN A 574 25.72 8.63 13.41
C GLN A 574 25.12 10.00 13.05
N ILE A 575 24.16 10.03 12.13
CA ILE A 575 23.44 11.24 11.72
C ILE A 575 21.93 10.96 11.90
N HIS A 576 21.12 12.01 12.12
CA HIS A 576 19.65 11.91 12.24
C HIS A 576 19.14 10.99 13.35
N THR A 577 19.92 10.81 14.42
CA THR A 577 19.54 10.02 15.60
C THR A 577 19.56 10.88 16.86
N PRO A 578 18.56 10.76 17.76
CA PRO A 578 18.62 11.39 19.08
C PRO A 578 19.86 10.92 19.84
N SER A 579 20.60 11.86 20.43
CA SER A 579 21.88 11.60 21.12
C SER A 579 22.94 10.96 20.22
N ALA A 580 23.05 11.39 18.96
CA ALA A 580 24.06 10.89 18.02
C ALA A 580 25.48 10.87 18.62
N ARG A 581 26.21 9.77 18.36
CA ARG A 581 27.57 9.58 18.89
C ARG A 581 28.60 10.30 18.01
N ARG A 582 29.61 10.87 18.66
CA ARG A 582 30.68 11.64 18.04
C ARG A 582 32.04 11.21 18.58
N LEU A 583 33.03 11.18 17.70
CA LEU A 583 34.43 10.93 18.04
C LEU A 583 35.16 12.27 18.18
N HIS A 584 35.84 12.46 19.31
CA HIS A 584 36.78 13.56 19.55
C HIS A 584 38.22 13.05 19.37
N PHE A 585 39.03 13.81 18.64
CA PHE A 585 40.43 13.49 18.42
C PHE A 585 41.28 14.76 18.29
N TRP A 586 42.55 14.67 18.64
CA TRP A 586 43.52 15.74 18.49
C TRP A 586 44.31 15.55 17.21
N LYS A 587 44.48 16.63 16.45
CA LYS A 587 45.43 16.72 15.34
C LYS A 587 46.67 17.44 15.85
N CYS A 588 47.77 16.72 16.03
CA CYS A 588 49.03 17.24 16.51
C CYS A 588 49.76 18.03 15.40
N PRO A 589 50.69 18.95 15.74
CA PRO A 589 51.41 19.76 14.75
C PRO A 589 52.27 18.96 13.78
N ASP A 590 52.72 17.77 14.18
CA ASP A 590 53.48 16.81 13.37
C ASP A 590 52.59 16.00 12.41
N GLY A 591 51.27 16.20 12.46
CA GLY A 591 50.27 15.49 11.67
C GLY A 591 49.76 14.20 12.32
N THR A 592 50.28 13.82 13.49
CA THR A 592 49.81 12.64 14.23
C THR A 592 48.39 12.86 14.74
N ILE A 593 47.56 11.82 14.65
CA ILE A 593 46.21 11.82 15.23
C ILE A 593 46.25 11.09 16.57
N GLU A 594 45.74 11.75 17.60
CA GLU A 594 45.57 11.19 18.94
C GLU A 594 44.08 11.09 19.26
N LEU A 595 43.60 9.86 19.47
CA LEU A 595 42.19 9.61 19.78
C LEU A 595 41.90 10.07 21.20
N SER A 596 40.91 10.95 21.37
CA SER A 596 40.59 11.50 22.67
C SER A 596 39.51 10.67 23.34
N ARG A 597 38.26 10.72 22.83
CA ARG A 597 37.08 10.11 23.46
C ARG A 597 35.96 9.87 22.44
N VAL A 598 35.03 8.98 22.76
CA VAL A 598 33.75 8.83 22.07
C VAL A 598 32.63 9.26 22.99
N VAL A 599 31.78 10.18 22.53
CA VAL A 599 30.80 10.88 23.37
C VAL A 599 29.48 11.11 22.64
N VAL A 600 28.46 11.56 23.37
CA VAL A 600 27.19 12.03 22.77
C VAL A 600 27.34 13.44 22.21
N HIS A 601 26.46 13.83 21.29
CA HIS A 601 26.61 15.06 20.50
C HIS A 601 26.75 16.37 21.29
N ASP A 602 26.19 16.42 22.50
CA ASP A 602 26.16 17.57 23.41
C ASP A 602 27.44 17.71 24.24
N ASP A 603 28.24 16.64 24.31
CA ASP A 603 29.50 16.67 25.03
C ASP A 603 30.53 17.46 24.22
N MET A 604 31.18 18.39 24.91
CA MET A 604 32.18 19.30 24.36
C MET A 604 33.52 19.17 25.09
N GLU A 605 33.65 18.20 26.00
CA GLU A 605 34.92 17.88 26.68
C GLU A 605 35.79 17.02 25.74
N PRO A 606 37.04 17.43 25.49
CA PRO A 606 37.99 16.59 24.77
C PRO A 606 38.33 15.32 25.54
#